data_AF-A0A8H7X0D5-F1
#
_entry.id   AF-A0A8H7X0D5-F1
#
_cell.length_a   1.000
_cell.length_b   1.000
_cell.length_c   1.000
_cell.angle_alpha   90.00
_cell.angle_beta   90.00
_cell.angle_gamma   90.00
#
_symmetry.space_group_name_H-M   'P 1'
#
loop_
_entity.id
_entity.type
_entity.pdbx_description
1 polymer ?
#
loop_
_entity_poly.entity_id
_entity_poly.type
_entity_poly.pdbx_seq_one_letter_code
_entity_poly.pdbx_strand_id
1 'polypeptide(L)'
;MGLVLSSLASNAAAAPEFVLSLAITSILILFVPWKANHKPLDALLNSADSKKDTLTKTWREQKISELTFVGVACAILASIVTGAISWPSDTSRPVPPWITMAAWYSSLILGLTAVSSAMQQSLTLYRLGCYEDCLPRLRAILGREHRRADGSTFWTVRWSQMVVWQVPVMLLNFAILLFVGGVVGMLRDRAMRAVKAGVGLESDDVKIVVVVGSFAGFAFVSYVLGMLFLYYQTFQNAI
;
A
#
# COMPACT_ATOMS: atom_id res chain seq x y z
N MET A 1 20.41 -35.16 -14.96
CA MET A 1 19.88 -34.74 -13.63
C MET A 1 20.78 -33.69 -12.94
N GLY A 2 22.11 -33.71 -13.10
CA GLY A 2 23.01 -32.66 -12.57
C GLY A 2 22.92 -31.28 -13.25
N LEU A 3 22.58 -31.23 -14.55
CA LEU A 3 22.45 -29.97 -15.31
C LEU A 3 21.26 -29.09 -14.88
N VAL A 4 20.14 -29.71 -14.47
CA VAL A 4 18.95 -28.99 -13.97
C VAL A 4 19.21 -28.39 -12.59
N LEU A 5 19.96 -29.09 -11.73
CA LEU A 5 20.37 -28.60 -10.42
C LEU A 5 21.40 -27.46 -10.52
N SER A 6 22.32 -27.50 -11.49
CA SER A 6 23.24 -26.40 -11.75
C SER A 6 22.55 -25.15 -12.33
N SER A 7 21.51 -25.34 -13.15
CA SER A 7 20.68 -24.25 -13.67
C SER A 7 19.87 -23.57 -12.54
N LEU A 8 19.26 -24.35 -11.65
CA LEU A 8 18.57 -23.85 -10.45
C LEU A 8 19.51 -23.13 -9.48
N ALA A 9 20.75 -23.60 -9.33
CA ALA A 9 21.76 -22.94 -8.51
C ALA A 9 22.27 -21.62 -9.12
N SER A 10 22.39 -21.54 -10.45
CA SER A 10 22.73 -20.27 -11.12
C SER A 10 21.59 -19.24 -11.02
N ASN A 11 20.33 -19.69 -11.06
CA ASN A 11 19.16 -18.82 -10.85
C ASN A 11 18.98 -18.39 -9.38
N ALA A 12 19.53 -19.14 -8.42
CA ALA A 12 19.51 -18.77 -7.01
C ALA A 12 20.43 -17.56 -6.70
N ALA A 13 21.45 -17.32 -7.52
CA ALA A 13 22.32 -16.14 -7.41
C ALA A 13 21.67 -14.86 -7.98
N ALA A 14 20.73 -14.98 -8.92
CA ALA A 14 19.93 -13.87 -9.46
C ALA A 14 18.66 -13.56 -8.65
N ALA A 15 18.18 -14.52 -7.84
CA ALA A 15 17.03 -14.36 -6.95
C ALA A 15 17.14 -13.19 -5.95
N PRO A 16 18.28 -12.91 -5.28
CA PRO A 16 18.37 -11.76 -4.36
C PRO A 16 18.27 -10.43 -5.09
N GLU A 17 18.90 -10.27 -6.26
CA GLU A 17 18.83 -9.05 -7.10
C GLU A 17 17.41 -8.83 -7.63
N PHE A 18 16.74 -9.88 -8.11
CA PHE A 18 15.36 -9.80 -8.57
C PHE A 18 14.39 -9.47 -7.43
N VAL A 19 14.49 -10.16 -6.29
CA VAL A 19 13.63 -9.89 -5.12
C VAL A 19 13.89 -8.51 -4.52
N LEU A 20 15.14 -8.06 -4.51
CA LEU A 20 15.51 -6.72 -4.06
C LEU A 20 14.98 -5.66 -5.03
N SER A 21 15.14 -5.85 -6.35
CA SER A 21 14.54 -4.99 -7.36
C SER A 21 13.01 -4.97 -7.26
N LEU A 22 12.39 -6.12 -6.97
CA LEU A 22 10.94 -6.25 -6.77
C LEU A 22 10.47 -5.51 -5.52
N ALA A 23 11.21 -5.61 -4.41
CA ALA A 23 10.94 -4.92 -3.17
C ALA A 23 11.14 -3.41 -3.32
N ILE A 24 12.22 -2.98 -4.00
CA ILE A 24 12.48 -1.58 -4.33
C ILE A 24 11.37 -1.04 -5.23
N THR A 25 10.94 -1.79 -6.25
CA THR A 25 9.83 -1.38 -7.12
C THR A 25 8.53 -1.28 -6.32
N SER A 26 8.22 -2.25 -5.46
CA SER A 26 7.04 -2.23 -4.59
C SER A 26 7.07 -1.04 -3.61
N ILE A 27 8.24 -0.69 -3.07
CA ILE A 27 8.43 0.47 -2.20
C ILE A 27 8.28 1.78 -3.00
N LEU A 28 8.86 1.87 -4.19
CA LEU A 28 8.73 3.04 -5.07
C LEU A 28 7.26 3.26 -5.49
N ILE A 29 6.50 2.19 -5.66
CA ILE A 29 5.05 2.21 -5.95
C ILE A 29 4.27 2.86 -4.81
N LEU A 30 4.69 2.68 -3.54
CA LEU A 30 4.07 3.37 -2.40
C LEU A 30 4.18 4.89 -2.51
N PHE A 31 5.23 5.40 -3.15
CA PHE A 31 5.45 6.84 -3.30
C PHE A 31 4.79 7.44 -4.55
N VAL A 32 4.22 6.61 -5.44
CA VAL A 32 3.51 7.07 -6.66
C VAL A 32 2.28 7.94 -6.34
N PRO A 33 1.38 7.57 -5.41
CA PRO A 33 0.27 8.41 -5.00
C PRO A 33 0.71 9.80 -4.51
N TRP A 34 1.92 9.90 -3.97
CA TRP A 34 2.48 11.15 -3.48
C TRP A 34 2.84 12.11 -4.61
N LYS A 35 3.35 11.61 -5.74
CA LYS A 35 3.56 12.46 -6.93
C LYS A 35 2.24 12.77 -7.66
N ALA A 36 1.31 11.83 -7.65
CA ALA A 36 0.02 11.96 -8.33
C ALA A 36 -0.91 13.00 -7.68
N ASN A 37 -0.85 13.17 -6.35
CA ASN A 37 -1.76 14.09 -5.64
C ASN A 37 -1.36 15.57 -5.71
N HIS A 38 -0.15 15.91 -6.12
CA HIS A 38 0.33 17.30 -6.14
C HIS A 38 -0.36 18.12 -7.23
N LYS A 39 -0.34 17.59 -8.46
CA LYS A 39 -0.91 18.23 -9.66
C LYS A 39 -2.41 18.57 -9.52
N PRO A 40 -3.30 17.66 -9.09
CA PRO A 40 -4.72 17.98 -8.96
C PRO A 40 -4.98 19.01 -7.85
N LEU A 41 -4.17 18.99 -6.78
CA LEU A 41 -4.33 19.93 -5.67
C LEU A 41 -3.85 21.34 -6.04
N ASP A 42 -2.74 21.46 -6.77
CA ASP A 42 -2.29 22.74 -7.36
C ASP A 42 -3.30 23.29 -8.37
N ALA A 43 -3.84 22.43 -9.24
CA ALA A 43 -4.83 22.81 -10.24
C ALA A 43 -6.13 23.27 -9.59
N LEU A 44 -6.55 22.63 -8.50
CA LEU A 44 -7.70 23.02 -7.70
C LEU A 44 -7.49 24.38 -7.03
N LEU A 45 -6.34 24.61 -6.39
CA LEU A 45 -6.07 25.83 -5.65
C LEU A 45 -5.90 27.07 -6.55
N ASN A 46 -5.35 26.88 -7.76
CA ASN A 46 -5.12 27.94 -8.76
C ASN A 46 -6.21 28.00 -9.85
N SER A 47 -7.31 27.27 -9.69
CA SER A 47 -8.46 27.34 -10.61
C SER A 47 -9.21 28.68 -10.49
N ALA A 48 -9.94 29.05 -11.54
CA ALA A 48 -10.79 30.23 -11.55
C ALA A 48 -11.85 30.17 -10.42
N ASP A 49 -12.15 31.32 -9.81
CA ASP A 49 -13.01 31.40 -8.61
C ASP A 49 -14.39 30.74 -8.80
N SER A 50 -14.96 30.77 -10.01
CA SER A 50 -16.23 30.11 -10.34
C SER A 50 -16.20 28.58 -10.24
N LYS A 51 -15.04 27.95 -10.47
CA LYS A 51 -14.87 26.47 -10.41
C LYS A 51 -14.18 26.02 -9.13
N LYS A 52 -13.52 26.93 -8.43
CA LYS A 52 -12.71 26.67 -7.25
C LYS A 52 -13.52 26.04 -6.12
N ASP A 53 -14.74 26.54 -5.86
CA ASP A 53 -15.68 25.99 -4.86
C ASP A 53 -16.13 24.58 -5.19
N THR A 54 -16.54 24.33 -6.43
CA THR A 54 -16.94 23.00 -6.88
C THR A 54 -15.79 22.01 -6.75
N LEU A 55 -14.59 22.35 -7.22
CA LEU A 55 -13.42 21.45 -7.15
C LEU A 55 -13.01 21.16 -5.70
N THR A 56 -13.07 22.16 -4.82
CA THR A 56 -12.76 22.00 -3.38
C THR A 56 -13.76 21.07 -2.69
N LYS A 57 -15.05 21.19 -3.04
CA LYS A 57 -16.10 20.29 -2.55
C LYS A 57 -15.88 18.86 -3.05
N THR A 58 -15.64 18.69 -4.35
CA THR A 58 -15.37 17.37 -4.95
C THR A 58 -14.15 16.71 -4.34
N TRP A 59 -13.05 17.44 -4.13
CA TRP A 59 -11.86 16.90 -3.47
C TRP A 59 -12.15 16.41 -2.06
N ARG A 60 -12.92 17.18 -1.26
CA ARG A 60 -13.31 16.78 0.10
C ARG A 60 -14.12 15.49 0.09
N GLU A 61 -15.10 15.38 -0.79
CA GLU A 61 -15.95 14.19 -0.93
C GLU A 61 -15.14 12.96 -1.35
N GLN A 62 -14.28 13.11 -2.36
CA GLN A 62 -13.35 12.06 -2.79
C GLN A 62 -12.42 11.63 -1.66
N LYS A 63 -11.91 12.59 -0.88
CA LYS A 63 -11.00 12.29 0.23
C LYS A 63 -11.70 11.54 1.35
N ILE A 64 -12.93 11.92 1.70
CA ILE A 64 -13.74 11.18 2.68
C ILE A 64 -14.01 9.75 2.19
N SER A 65 -14.34 9.58 0.91
CA SER A 65 -14.55 8.25 0.31
C SER A 65 -13.29 7.39 0.38
N GLU A 66 -12.13 7.94 0.04
CA GLU A 66 -10.82 7.29 0.14
C GLU A 66 -10.52 6.84 1.59
N LEU A 67 -10.73 7.72 2.58
CA LEU A 67 -10.52 7.40 3.99
C LEU A 67 -11.48 6.33 4.51
N THR A 68 -12.72 6.34 4.03
CA THR A 68 -13.72 5.30 4.34
C THR A 68 -13.29 3.95 3.78
N PHE A 69 -12.77 3.93 2.55
CA PHE A 69 -12.22 2.73 1.94
C PHE A 69 -11.04 2.16 2.74
N VAL A 70 -10.12 3.02 3.24
CA VAL A 70 -9.02 2.59 4.13
C VAL A 70 -9.57 1.86 5.36
N GLY A 71 -10.64 2.37 5.97
CA GLY A 71 -11.28 1.72 7.13
C GLY A 71 -11.79 0.31 6.81
N VAL A 72 -12.47 0.14 5.67
CA VAL A 72 -12.96 -1.17 5.22
C VAL A 72 -11.81 -2.13 4.92
N ALA A 73 -10.78 -1.65 4.20
CA ALA A 73 -9.62 -2.46 3.86
C ALA A 73 -8.82 -2.91 5.10
N CYS A 74 -8.68 -2.05 6.12
CA CYS A 74 -8.06 -2.44 7.39
C CYS A 74 -8.84 -3.55 8.11
N ALA A 75 -10.17 -3.51 8.10
CA ALA A 75 -10.99 -4.56 8.72
C ALA A 75 -10.78 -5.90 8.02
N ILE A 76 -10.77 -5.91 6.68
CA ILE A 76 -10.49 -7.10 5.89
C ILE A 76 -9.08 -7.63 6.18
N LEU A 77 -8.07 -6.75 6.20
CA LEU A 77 -6.70 -7.13 6.51
C LEU A 77 -6.59 -7.76 7.90
N ALA A 78 -7.24 -7.18 8.92
CA ALA A 78 -7.23 -7.72 10.27
C ALA A 78 -7.85 -9.13 10.33
N SER A 79 -8.95 -9.37 9.62
CA SER A 79 -9.56 -10.71 9.51
C SER A 79 -8.62 -11.71 8.83
N ILE A 80 -7.96 -11.31 7.73
CA ILE A 80 -6.99 -12.15 7.02
C ILE A 80 -5.81 -12.52 7.91
N VAL A 81 -5.23 -11.53 8.60
CA VAL A 81 -4.08 -11.76 9.50
C VAL A 81 -4.46 -12.66 10.67
N THR A 82 -5.65 -12.44 11.26
CA THR A 82 -6.15 -13.29 12.36
C THR A 82 -6.33 -14.74 11.89
N GLY A 83 -6.88 -14.95 10.69
CA GLY A 83 -6.99 -16.28 10.08
C GLY A 83 -5.64 -16.93 9.76
N ALA A 84 -4.63 -16.13 9.43
CA ALA A 84 -3.27 -16.63 9.20
C ALA A 84 -2.59 -17.06 10.51
N ILE A 85 -2.78 -16.30 11.59
CA ILE A 85 -2.22 -16.61 12.92
C ILE A 85 -2.89 -17.84 13.54
N SER A 86 -4.18 -18.07 13.29
CA SER A 86 -4.94 -19.18 13.87
C SER A 86 -4.63 -20.56 13.24
N TRP A 87 -3.76 -20.63 12.23
CA TRP A 87 -3.42 -21.89 11.58
C TRP A 87 -2.81 -22.87 12.60
N PRO A 88 -3.37 -24.10 12.74
CA PRO A 88 -2.96 -25.03 13.79
C PRO A 88 -1.51 -25.46 13.60
N SER A 89 -0.66 -25.06 14.55
CA SER A 89 0.66 -25.62 14.78
C SER A 89 0.49 -26.88 15.64
N ASP A 90 0.16 -28.00 15.00
CA ASP A 90 0.26 -29.29 15.68
C ASP A 90 1.69 -29.50 16.21
N THR A 91 1.83 -30.26 17.29
CA THR A 91 3.11 -30.60 17.93
C THR A 91 4.13 -31.25 16.96
N SER A 92 3.66 -31.75 15.83
CA SER A 92 4.45 -32.35 14.73
C SER A 92 4.82 -31.37 13.61
N ARG A 93 4.25 -30.15 13.61
CA ARG A 93 4.48 -29.13 12.57
C ARG A 93 5.37 -28.01 13.08
N PRO A 94 6.37 -27.56 12.31
CA PRO A 94 7.23 -26.46 12.73
C PRO A 94 6.44 -25.17 12.91
N VAL A 95 6.62 -24.53 14.07
CA VAL A 95 6.14 -23.16 14.33
C VAL A 95 6.68 -22.24 13.22
N PRO A 96 5.87 -21.31 12.67
CA PRO A 96 6.36 -20.37 11.67
C PRO A 96 7.53 -19.55 12.25
N PRO A 97 8.48 -19.11 11.40
CA PRO A 97 9.62 -18.33 11.85
C PRO A 97 9.19 -17.11 12.68
N TRP A 98 9.97 -16.77 13.70
CA TRP A 98 9.70 -15.60 14.55
C TRP A 98 9.56 -14.30 13.73
N ILE A 99 10.29 -14.18 12.62
CA ILE A 99 10.23 -13.06 11.68
C ILE A 99 8.85 -12.95 11.03
N THR A 100 8.24 -14.07 10.64
CA THR A 100 6.89 -14.11 10.05
C THR A 100 5.86 -13.65 11.06
N MET A 101 5.92 -14.16 12.29
CA MET A 101 5.00 -13.75 13.36
C MET A 101 5.16 -12.26 13.69
N ALA A 102 6.39 -11.77 13.82
CA ALA A 102 6.67 -10.36 14.05
C ALA A 102 6.13 -9.47 12.91
N ALA A 103 6.25 -9.90 11.65
CA ALA A 103 5.72 -9.18 10.50
C ALA A 103 4.18 -9.11 10.51
N TRP A 104 3.51 -10.21 10.87
CA TRP A 104 2.05 -10.27 10.98
C TRP A 104 1.52 -9.38 12.12
N TYR A 105 2.10 -9.45 13.32
CA TYR A 105 1.71 -8.55 14.41
C TYR A 105 1.99 -7.07 14.05
N SER A 106 3.11 -6.80 13.39
CA SER A 106 3.44 -5.44 12.93
C SER A 106 2.42 -4.93 11.90
N SER A 107 1.92 -5.81 11.01
CA SER A 107 0.87 -5.45 10.06
C SER A 107 -0.44 -5.06 10.76
N LEU A 108 -0.80 -5.72 11.86
CA LEU A 108 -1.99 -5.35 12.66
C LEU A 108 -1.82 -3.98 13.32
N ILE A 109 -0.66 -3.71 13.91
CA ILE A 109 -0.39 -2.41 14.56
C ILE A 109 -0.47 -1.27 13.55
N LEU A 110 0.14 -1.45 12.36
CA LEU A 110 0.10 -0.45 11.30
C LEU A 110 -1.32 -0.29 10.73
N GLY A 111 -2.04 -1.39 10.52
CA GLY A 111 -3.44 -1.36 10.07
C GLY A 111 -4.37 -0.66 11.07
N LEU A 112 -4.18 -0.89 12.38
CA LEU A 112 -4.91 -0.21 13.43
C LEU A 112 -4.61 1.30 13.44
N THR A 113 -3.33 1.66 13.32
CA THR A 113 -2.91 3.07 13.26
C THR A 113 -3.44 3.75 11.99
N ALA A 114 -3.50 3.04 10.86
CA ALA A 114 -4.08 3.53 9.61
C ALA A 114 -5.57 3.86 9.77
N VAL A 115 -6.38 2.94 10.34
CA VAL A 115 -7.82 3.19 10.54
C VAL A 115 -8.08 4.29 11.56
N SER A 116 -7.30 4.35 12.65
CA SER A 116 -7.41 5.45 13.62
C SER A 116 -7.09 6.80 12.98
N SER A 117 -6.04 6.86 12.15
CA SER A 117 -5.68 8.08 11.41
C SER A 117 -6.76 8.47 10.40
N ALA A 118 -7.30 7.50 9.65
CA ALA A 118 -8.37 7.72 8.68
C ALA A 118 -9.65 8.25 9.36
N MET A 119 -9.99 7.69 10.53
CA MET A 119 -11.12 8.13 11.34
C MET A 119 -10.95 9.57 11.82
N GLN A 120 -9.80 9.92 12.38
CA GLN A 120 -9.52 11.29 12.85
C GLN A 120 -9.57 12.32 11.71
N GLN A 121 -9.03 11.96 10.54
CA GLN A 121 -9.07 12.80 9.34
C GLN A 121 -10.49 12.97 8.80
N SER A 122 -11.26 11.88 8.74
CA SER A 122 -12.66 11.90 8.30
C SER A 122 -13.50 12.78 9.23
N LEU A 123 -13.35 12.61 10.55
CA LEU A 123 -14.08 13.42 11.54
C LEU A 123 -13.75 14.90 11.43
N THR A 124 -12.47 15.24 11.22
CA THR A 124 -12.04 16.63 10.97
C THR A 124 -12.71 17.19 9.71
N LEU A 125 -12.75 16.42 8.62
CA LEU A 125 -13.43 16.84 7.39
C LEU A 125 -14.94 16.96 7.57
N TYR A 126 -15.60 16.07 8.32
CA TYR A 126 -17.03 16.20 8.64
C TYR A 126 -17.31 17.47 9.44
N ARG A 127 -16.56 17.69 10.52
CA ARG A 127 -16.66 18.90 11.35
C ARG A 127 -16.42 20.17 10.55
N LEU A 128 -15.45 20.16 9.65
CA LEU A 128 -15.15 21.31 8.79
C LEU A 128 -16.34 21.69 7.92
N GLY A 129 -17.15 20.72 7.48
CA GLY A 129 -18.34 20.98 6.67
C GLY A 129 -19.53 21.58 7.40
N CYS A 130 -19.50 21.63 8.74
CA CYS A 130 -20.54 22.28 9.52
C CYS A 130 -20.34 23.80 9.61
N TYR A 131 -19.20 24.33 9.16
CA TYR A 131 -18.93 25.76 9.12
C TYR A 131 -19.44 26.37 7.80
N GLU A 132 -20.00 27.59 7.87
CA GLU A 132 -20.43 28.36 6.68
C GLU A 132 -19.24 28.62 5.73
N ASP A 133 -18.06 28.96 6.28
CA ASP A 133 -16.82 29.19 5.53
C ASP A 133 -15.96 27.91 5.36
N CYS A 134 -16.58 26.75 5.15
CA CYS A 134 -15.84 25.48 5.08
C CYS A 134 -14.83 25.43 3.92
N LEU A 135 -15.19 25.93 2.73
CA LEU A 135 -14.35 25.81 1.52
C LEU A 135 -13.13 26.74 1.55
N PRO A 136 -13.25 28.03 1.90
CA PRO A 136 -12.08 28.91 2.05
C PRO A 136 -11.13 28.40 3.14
N ARG A 137 -11.67 27.93 4.26
CA ARG A 137 -10.88 27.39 5.37
C ARG A 137 -10.17 26.09 4.99
N LEU A 138 -10.80 25.23 4.21
CA LEU A 138 -10.16 24.03 3.68
C LEU A 138 -8.98 24.37 2.77
N ARG A 139 -9.09 25.39 1.92
CA ARG A 139 -7.98 25.85 1.08
C ARG A 139 -6.82 26.43 1.89
N ALA A 140 -7.13 27.20 2.93
CA ALA A 140 -6.12 27.72 3.86
C ALA A 140 -5.39 26.59 4.62
N ILE A 141 -6.05 25.45 4.84
CA ILE A 141 -5.41 24.24 5.38
C ILE A 141 -4.54 23.58 4.31
N LEU A 142 -5.04 23.42 3.08
CA LEU A 142 -4.37 22.67 2.01
C LEU A 142 -3.17 23.40 1.39
N GLY A 143 -3.21 24.73 1.34
CA GLY A 143 -2.21 25.55 0.68
C GLY A 143 -1.91 26.84 1.43
N ARG A 144 -0.82 27.48 1.00
CA ARG A 144 -0.45 28.82 1.44
C ARG A 144 -0.65 29.78 0.27
N GLU A 145 -1.39 30.84 0.53
CA GLU A 145 -1.52 31.94 -0.42
C GLU A 145 -0.23 32.76 -0.45
N HIS A 146 0.24 33.03 -1.66
CA HIS A 146 1.36 33.92 -1.92
C HIS A 146 0.87 35.05 -2.82
N ARG A 147 1.30 36.27 -2.49
CA ARG A 147 1.02 37.44 -3.31
C ARG A 147 2.23 37.74 -4.17
N ARG A 148 2.04 37.76 -5.49
CA ARG A 148 3.08 38.12 -6.44
C ARG A 148 3.29 39.64 -6.45
N ALA A 149 4.48 40.08 -6.87
CA ALA A 149 4.81 41.50 -7.04
C ALA A 149 3.85 42.21 -8.04
N ASP A 150 3.27 41.45 -8.97
CA ASP A 150 2.28 41.89 -9.96
C ASP A 150 0.84 42.02 -9.38
N GLY A 151 0.67 41.87 -8.06
CA GLY A 151 -0.64 41.96 -7.40
C GLY A 151 -1.52 40.72 -7.52
N SER A 152 -1.22 39.79 -8.43
CA SER A 152 -1.90 38.49 -8.54
C SER A 152 -1.61 37.58 -7.33
N THR A 153 -2.62 36.89 -6.79
CA THR A 153 -2.43 35.86 -5.77
C THR A 153 -2.30 34.48 -6.41
N PHE A 154 -1.35 33.69 -5.93
CA PHE A 154 -1.19 32.29 -6.33
C PHE A 154 -1.11 31.41 -5.09
N TRP A 155 -1.59 30.18 -5.20
CA TRP A 155 -1.62 29.24 -4.09
C TRP A 155 -0.58 28.14 -4.30
N THR A 156 0.20 27.86 -3.27
CA THR A 156 1.15 26.75 -3.24
C THR A 156 0.66 25.68 -2.28
N VAL A 157 0.65 24.41 -2.69
CA VAL A 157 0.30 23.30 -1.81
C VAL A 157 1.27 23.20 -0.64
N ARG A 158 0.73 23.03 0.57
CA ARG A 158 1.55 22.82 1.76
C ARG A 158 1.97 21.34 1.83
N TRP A 159 3.26 21.09 1.63
CA TRP A 159 3.83 19.74 1.64
C TRP A 159 3.48 18.94 2.90
N SER A 160 3.57 19.56 4.08
CA SER A 160 3.25 18.87 5.34
C SER A 160 1.80 18.36 5.39
N GLN A 161 0.87 19.09 4.78
CA GLN A 161 -0.54 18.72 4.73
C GLN A 161 -0.74 17.58 3.74
N MET A 162 -0.07 17.63 2.61
CA MET A 162 -0.03 16.53 1.65
C MET A 162 0.43 15.22 2.28
N VAL A 163 1.47 15.25 3.13
CA VAL A 163 1.93 14.06 3.87
C VAL A 163 0.81 13.56 4.79
N VAL A 164 0.26 14.44 5.63
CA VAL A 164 -0.76 14.08 6.63
C VAL A 164 -1.95 13.39 5.98
N TRP A 165 -2.50 13.95 4.90
CA TRP A 165 -3.65 13.39 4.19
C TRP A 165 -3.35 12.04 3.49
N GLN A 166 -2.08 11.67 3.33
CA GLN A 166 -1.67 10.41 2.73
C GLN A 166 -1.21 9.36 3.77
N VAL A 167 -1.01 9.75 5.03
CA VAL A 167 -0.57 8.83 6.10
C VAL A 167 -1.45 7.57 6.21
N PRO A 168 -2.80 7.64 6.22
CA PRO A 168 -3.61 6.44 6.43
C PRO A 168 -3.45 5.40 5.31
N VAL A 169 -3.39 5.87 4.06
CA VAL A 169 -3.19 5.00 2.89
C VAL A 169 -1.80 4.39 2.89
N MET A 170 -0.78 5.17 3.25
CA MET A 170 0.59 4.69 3.36
C MET A 170 0.74 3.62 4.42
N LEU A 171 0.19 3.85 5.62
CA LEU A 171 0.22 2.88 6.72
C LEU A 171 -0.50 1.58 6.35
N LEU A 172 -1.65 1.66 5.68
CA LEU A 172 -2.36 0.48 5.18
C LEU A 172 -1.52 -0.28 4.16
N ASN A 173 -0.89 0.41 3.20
CA ASN A 173 -0.05 -0.26 2.21
C ASN A 173 1.19 -0.92 2.86
N PHE A 174 1.82 -0.28 3.84
CA PHE A 174 2.90 -0.90 4.61
C PHE A 174 2.42 -2.13 5.39
N ALA A 175 1.22 -2.08 5.97
CA ALA A 175 0.62 -3.23 6.65
C ALA A 175 0.41 -4.40 5.68
N ILE A 176 -0.14 -4.15 4.50
CA ILE A 176 -0.34 -5.17 3.46
C ILE A 176 1.01 -5.77 3.03
N LEU A 177 2.02 -4.94 2.77
CA LEU A 177 3.34 -5.42 2.36
C LEU A 177 4.02 -6.26 3.44
N LEU A 178 3.92 -5.87 4.71
CA LEU A 178 4.44 -6.66 5.82
C LEU A 178 3.72 -8.00 5.95
N PHE A 179 2.40 -8.03 5.75
CA PHE A 179 1.63 -9.27 5.77
C PHE A 179 2.05 -10.21 4.64
N VAL A 180 2.07 -9.71 3.40
CA VAL A 180 2.50 -10.47 2.21
C VAL A 180 3.95 -10.93 2.36
N GLY A 181 4.84 -10.06 2.84
CA GLY A 181 6.23 -10.39 3.14
C GLY A 181 6.35 -11.51 4.18
N GLY A 182 5.51 -11.49 5.22
CA GLY A 182 5.43 -12.57 6.21
C GLY A 182 5.01 -13.91 5.59
N VAL A 183 4.02 -13.90 4.68
CA VAL A 183 3.58 -15.10 3.95
C VAL A 183 4.69 -15.65 3.04
N VAL A 184 5.38 -14.79 2.30
CA VAL A 184 6.52 -15.18 1.45
C VAL A 184 7.67 -15.73 2.30
N GLY A 185 7.95 -15.13 3.45
CA GLY A 185 8.94 -15.63 4.41
C GLY A 185 8.59 -17.03 4.91
N MET A 186 7.32 -17.27 5.25
CA MET A 186 6.83 -18.59 5.67
C MET A 186 6.98 -19.63 4.54
N LEU A 187 6.62 -19.25 3.31
CA LEU A 187 6.73 -20.10 2.13
C LEU A 187 8.18 -20.51 1.88
N ARG A 188 9.09 -19.55 1.93
CA ARG A 188 10.53 -19.78 1.76
C ARG A 188 11.07 -20.74 2.81
N ASP A 189 10.70 -20.53 4.07
CA ASP A 189 11.16 -21.38 5.17
C ASP A 189 10.66 -22.83 5.02
N ARG A 190 9.39 -23.03 4.64
CA ARG A 190 8.85 -24.36 4.31
C ARG A 190 9.55 -25.00 3.11
N ALA A 191 9.81 -24.22 2.05
CA ALA A 191 10.54 -24.70 0.89
C ALA A 191 11.98 -25.15 1.25
N MET A 192 12.70 -24.33 2.03
CA MET A 192 14.07 -24.67 2.45
C MET A 192 14.13 -25.91 3.33
N ARG A 193 13.15 -26.12 4.22
CA ARG A 193 13.07 -27.34 5.03
C ARG A 193 12.79 -28.58 4.18
N ALA A 194 11.87 -28.49 3.22
CA ALA A 194 11.58 -29.60 2.30
C ALA A 194 12.80 -30.00 1.48
N VAL A 195 13.55 -29.02 0.95
CA VAL A 195 14.80 -29.25 0.20
C VAL A 195 15.87 -29.91 1.07
N LYS A 196 16.09 -29.42 2.29
CA LYS A 196 17.09 -29.99 3.21
C LYS A 196 16.76 -31.42 3.64
N ALA A 197 15.49 -31.75 3.78
CA ALA A 197 15.03 -33.07 4.17
C ALA A 197 15.06 -34.09 3.01
N GLY A 198 15.37 -33.67 1.77
CA GLY A 198 15.42 -34.54 0.60
C GLY A 198 14.06 -35.16 0.25
N VAL A 199 12.96 -34.57 0.74
CA VAL A 199 11.62 -35.14 0.61
C VAL A 199 11.07 -34.79 -0.77
N GLY A 200 10.59 -35.81 -1.49
CA GLY A 200 9.98 -35.65 -2.80
C GLY A 200 8.66 -34.85 -2.77
N LEU A 201 8.05 -34.68 -3.94
CA LEU A 201 6.79 -33.93 -4.14
C LEU A 201 5.58 -34.47 -3.36
N GLU A 202 5.69 -35.62 -2.68
CA GLU A 202 4.59 -36.24 -1.94
C GLU A 202 4.31 -35.59 -0.58
N SER A 203 5.26 -34.83 -0.01
CA SER A 203 5.06 -34.16 1.27
C SER A 203 4.06 -33.00 1.19
N ASP A 204 3.17 -32.93 2.18
CA ASP A 204 2.14 -31.90 2.27
C ASP A 204 2.72 -30.49 2.35
N ASP A 205 3.93 -30.33 2.89
CA ASP A 205 4.63 -29.04 2.92
C ASP A 205 4.98 -28.54 1.52
N VAL A 206 5.40 -29.45 0.62
CA VAL A 206 5.74 -29.11 -0.77
C VAL A 206 4.46 -28.76 -1.54
N LYS A 207 3.36 -29.49 -1.33
CA LYS A 207 2.05 -29.20 -1.94
C LYS A 207 1.55 -27.81 -1.54
N ILE A 208 1.62 -27.48 -0.25
CA ILE A 208 1.25 -26.14 0.24
C ILE A 208 2.13 -25.08 -0.42
N VAL A 209 3.44 -25.32 -0.53
CA VAL A 209 4.36 -24.37 -1.14
C VAL A 209 4.02 -24.11 -2.61
N VAL A 210 3.78 -25.16 -3.38
CA VAL A 210 3.46 -25.06 -4.80
C VAL A 210 2.11 -24.37 -5.02
N VAL A 211 1.07 -24.77 -4.31
CA VAL A 211 -0.28 -24.22 -4.49
C VAL A 211 -0.32 -22.76 -4.04
N VAL A 212 0.08 -22.46 -2.80
CA VAL A 212 0.05 -21.10 -2.26
C VAL A 212 1.00 -20.18 -3.02
N GLY A 213 2.19 -20.68 -3.40
CA GLY A 213 3.14 -19.94 -4.21
C GLY A 213 2.60 -19.58 -5.60
N SER A 214 1.86 -20.49 -6.25
CA SER A 214 1.24 -20.24 -7.56
C SER A 214 0.18 -19.15 -7.48
N PHE A 215 -0.72 -19.20 -6.49
CA PHE A 215 -1.73 -18.16 -6.28
C PHE A 215 -1.11 -16.81 -5.90
N ALA A 216 -0.08 -16.81 -5.05
CA ALA A 216 0.65 -15.60 -4.69
C ALA A 216 1.33 -14.97 -5.92
N GLY A 217 1.95 -15.80 -6.79
CA GLY A 217 2.54 -15.36 -8.04
C GLY A 217 1.50 -14.75 -8.99
N PHE A 218 0.36 -15.41 -9.17
CA PHE A 218 -0.75 -14.89 -9.98
C PHE A 218 -1.29 -13.56 -9.46
N ALA A 219 -1.52 -13.45 -8.14
CA ALA A 219 -1.99 -12.21 -7.51
C ALA A 219 -0.98 -11.08 -7.70
N PHE A 220 0.31 -11.37 -7.53
CA PHE A 220 1.38 -10.41 -7.72
C PHE A 220 1.48 -9.92 -9.17
N VAL A 221 1.47 -10.83 -10.14
CA VAL A 221 1.49 -10.47 -11.57
C VAL A 221 0.26 -9.63 -11.93
N SER A 222 -0.91 -10.02 -11.44
CA SER A 222 -2.15 -9.26 -11.66
C SER A 222 -2.07 -7.84 -11.07
N TYR A 223 -1.49 -7.69 -9.87
CA TYR A 223 -1.26 -6.40 -9.25
C TYR A 223 -0.31 -5.51 -10.06
N VAL A 224 0.84 -6.06 -10.47
CA VAL A 224 1.83 -5.31 -11.28
C VAL A 224 1.27 -4.93 -12.64
N LEU A 225 0.58 -5.84 -13.33
CA LEU A 225 -0.04 -5.55 -14.62
C LEU A 225 -1.11 -4.47 -14.49
N GLY A 226 -2.05 -4.63 -13.55
CA GLY A 226 -3.09 -3.62 -13.31
C GLY A 226 -2.49 -2.24 -13.02
N MET A 227 -1.42 -2.21 -12.24
CA MET A 227 -0.72 -0.96 -11.95
C MET A 227 -0.01 -0.38 -13.17
N LEU A 228 0.73 -1.16 -13.94
CA LEU A 228 1.42 -0.69 -15.15
C LEU A 228 0.43 -0.15 -16.18
N PHE A 229 -0.66 -0.87 -16.45
CA PHE A 229 -1.67 -0.44 -17.41
C PHE A 229 -2.36 0.84 -16.97
N LEU A 230 -2.84 0.92 -15.73
CA LEU A 230 -3.52 2.11 -15.21
C LEU A 230 -2.56 3.31 -15.11
N TYR A 231 -1.34 3.09 -14.64
CA TYR A 231 -0.35 4.16 -14.50
C TYR A 231 0.07 4.70 -15.87
N TYR A 232 0.37 3.82 -16.82
CA TYR A 232 0.74 4.19 -18.19
C TYR A 232 -0.38 4.99 -18.86
N GLN A 233 -1.63 4.51 -18.77
CA GLN A 233 -2.78 5.17 -19.39
C GLN A 233 -3.13 6.52 -18.73
N THR A 234 -2.98 6.65 -17.42
CA THR A 234 -3.37 7.88 -16.70
C THR A 234 -2.30 8.97 -16.82
N PHE A 235 -1.00 8.62 -16.82
CA PHE A 235 0.06 9.61 -16.87
C PHE A 235 0.48 10.02 -18.29
N GLN A 236 0.31 9.17 -19.30
CA GLN A 236 0.61 9.54 -20.68
C GLN A 236 -0.43 10.51 -21.27
N ASN A 237 -1.68 10.46 -20.78
CA ASN A 237 -2.75 11.39 -21.16
C ASN A 237 -2.74 12.71 -20.36
N ALA A 238 -1.76 12.89 -19.46
CA ALA A 238 -1.60 14.09 -18.65
C ALA A 238 -0.36 14.94 -19.05
N ILE A 239 0.22 14.64 -20.22
CA ILE A 239 1.25 15.39 -20.96
C ILE A 239 0.62 15.83 -22.28
#